data_AF-Q12KN3-F1
#
_entry.id   AF-Q12KN3-F1
#
_cell.length_a   1.000
_cell.length_b   1.000
_cell.length_c   1.000
_cell.angle_alpha   90.00
_cell.angle_beta   90.00
_cell.angle_gamma   90.00
#
_symmetry.space_group_name_H-M   'P 1'
#
loop_
_entity.id
_entity.type
_entity.pdbx_description
1 polymer ?
#
loop_
_entity_poly.entity_id
_entity_poly.type
_entity_poly.pdbx_seq_one_letter_code
_entity_poly.pdbx_strand_id
1 'polypeptide(L)'
;MKTYMMAVLLLLAFNLHAEEEGAVDYKCYLKTSFGHEIGFYRWHEKLYVQEVAKLIASKVQTADDDVYIKEVIECTQLDQDFGRPDAILLDKKTVR
;
A
#
# COMPACT_ATOMS: atom_id res chain seq x y z
N MET A 1 -23.62 55.58 2.45
CA MET A 1 -23.55 54.50 3.46
C MET A 1 -24.52 53.39 3.07
N LYS A 2 -24.08 52.34 2.39
CA LYS A 2 -24.85 51.10 2.11
C LYS A 2 -23.92 50.06 1.47
N THR A 3 -23.04 49.47 2.27
CA THR A 3 -22.15 48.38 1.85
C THR A 3 -21.92 47.44 3.05
N TYR A 4 -22.97 46.76 3.51
CA TYR A 4 -22.86 45.67 4.48
C TYR A 4 -23.94 44.61 4.19
N MET A 5 -23.88 43.99 3.02
CA MET A 5 -24.72 42.81 2.73
C MET A 5 -23.97 41.76 1.91
N MET A 6 -22.65 41.63 2.12
CA MET A 6 -21.85 40.57 1.49
C MET A 6 -20.64 40.24 2.38
N ALA A 7 -20.87 39.65 3.55
CA ALA A 7 -19.76 39.18 4.39
C ALA A 7 -20.09 37.96 5.27
N VAL A 8 -21.09 37.14 4.92
CA VAL A 8 -21.48 35.97 5.74
C VAL A 8 -21.69 34.72 4.90
N LEU A 9 -20.75 34.36 4.03
CA LEU A 9 -20.86 33.11 3.27
C LEU A 9 -19.52 32.47 2.86
N LEU A 10 -18.50 32.49 3.73
CA LEU A 10 -17.15 32.03 3.36
C LEU A 10 -16.36 31.32 4.47
N LEU A 11 -17.03 30.66 5.43
CA LEU A 11 -16.34 29.96 6.54
C LEU A 11 -16.84 28.53 6.80
N LEU A 12 -17.31 27.82 5.76
CA LEU A 12 -17.61 26.39 5.86
C LEU A 12 -16.80 25.60 4.83
N ALA A 13 -15.48 25.76 4.86
CA ALA A 13 -14.57 24.79 4.27
C ALA A 13 -14.39 23.65 5.28
N PHE A 14 -15.35 22.72 5.33
CA PHE A 14 -15.12 21.45 6.00
C PHE A 14 -14.11 20.66 5.18
N ASN A 15 -12.89 20.53 5.71
CA ASN A 15 -11.95 19.54 5.21
C ASN A 15 -12.52 18.16 5.58
N LEU A 16 -13.29 17.55 4.67
CA LEU A 16 -13.59 16.13 4.74
C LEU A 16 -12.28 15.38 4.48
N HIS A 17 -11.54 15.07 5.54
CA HIS A 17 -10.53 14.01 5.46
C HIS A 17 -11.31 12.70 5.38
N ALA A 18 -11.44 12.15 4.18
CA ALA A 18 -11.83 10.78 3.99
C ALA A 18 -10.63 9.91 4.41
N GLU A 19 -10.50 9.67 5.72
CA GLU A 19 -9.73 8.53 6.19
C GLU A 19 -10.51 7.28 5.77
N GLU A 20 -9.95 6.50 4.86
CA GLU A 20 -10.54 5.23 4.42
C GLU A 20 -10.43 4.25 5.60
N GLU A 21 -11.39 4.32 6.52
CA GLU A 21 -11.46 3.47 7.71
C GLU A 21 -11.25 2.01 7.31
N GLY A 22 -10.19 1.40 7.85
CA GLY A 22 -9.87 -0.02 7.64
C GLY A 22 -8.89 -0.31 6.51
N ALA A 23 -8.37 0.70 5.80
CA ALA A 23 -7.21 0.55 4.93
C ALA A 23 -5.92 0.40 5.76
N VAL A 24 -5.18 -0.67 5.49
CA VAL A 24 -3.93 -1.04 6.16
C VAL A 24 -2.84 -1.21 5.11
N ASP A 25 -1.64 -0.71 5.43
CA ASP A 25 -0.47 -0.89 4.59
C ASP A 25 0.21 -2.22 4.92
N TYR A 26 0.50 -3.00 3.89
CA TYR A 26 1.15 -4.30 3.96
C TYR A 26 2.45 -4.27 3.15
N LYS A 27 3.39 -5.11 3.58
CA LYS A 27 4.56 -5.49 2.79
C LYS A 27 4.56 -7.00 2.58
N CYS A 28 4.92 -7.41 1.37
CA CYS A 28 4.93 -8.82 0.97
C CYS A 28 6.30 -9.21 0.42
N TYR A 29 6.82 -10.33 0.90
CA TYR A 29 7.97 -11.02 0.31
C TYR A 29 7.50 -11.90 -0.83
N LEU A 30 7.92 -11.54 -2.04
CA LEU A 30 7.43 -12.09 -3.29
C LEU A 30 8.55 -12.83 -4.01
N LYS A 31 8.20 -13.92 -4.70
CA LYS A 31 9.04 -14.53 -5.71
C LYS A 31 8.58 -14.04 -7.08
N THR A 32 9.44 -13.34 -7.80
CA THR A 32 9.17 -12.80 -9.13
C THR A 32 9.89 -13.61 -10.21
N SER A 33 9.74 -13.19 -11.47
CA SER A 33 10.56 -13.72 -12.57
C SER A 33 12.05 -13.41 -12.44
N PHE A 34 12.43 -12.36 -11.70
CA PHE A 34 13.81 -11.88 -11.59
C PHE A 34 14.48 -12.17 -10.24
N GLY A 35 13.73 -12.62 -9.24
CA GLY A 35 14.29 -12.96 -7.95
C GLY A 35 13.28 -12.86 -6.84
N HIS A 36 13.74 -12.49 -5.65
CA HIS A 36 12.86 -12.15 -4.55
C HIS A 36 12.81 -10.64 -4.38
N GLU A 37 11.61 -10.12 -4.10
CA GLU A 37 11.35 -8.69 -3.99
C GLU A 37 10.39 -8.41 -2.83
N ILE A 38 10.37 -7.16 -2.36
CA ILE A 38 9.38 -6.65 -1.40
C ILE A 38 8.40 -5.77 -2.15
N GLY A 39 7.12 -6.19 -2.19
CA GLY A 39 6.03 -5.38 -2.70
C GLY A 39 5.29 -4.67 -1.58
N PHE A 40 4.88 -3.42 -1.81
CA PHE A 40 4.09 -2.62 -0.87
C PHE A 40 2.67 -2.45 -1.39
N TYR A 41 1.70 -2.64 -0.50
CA TYR A 41 0.29 -2.63 -0.86
C TYR A 41 -0.54 -1.95 0.21
N ARG A 42 -1.63 -1.30 -0.20
CA ARG A 42 -2.61 -0.73 0.71
C ARG A 42 -3.96 -1.37 0.42
N TRP A 43 -4.51 -2.07 1.41
CA TRP A 43 -5.76 -2.81 1.26
C TRP A 43 -6.66 -2.63 2.46
N HIS A 44 -7.96 -2.77 2.24
CA HIS A 44 -8.86 -2.94 3.37
C HIS A 44 -8.58 -4.28 4.05
N GLU A 45 -8.39 -4.29 5.38
CA GLU A 45 -8.11 -5.51 6.16
C GLU A 45 -9.07 -6.67 5.85
N LYS A 46 -10.36 -6.38 5.63
CA LYS A 46 -11.39 -7.38 5.30
C LYS A 46 -11.17 -8.08 3.96
N LEU A 47 -10.40 -7.46 3.06
CA LEU A 47 -10.09 -7.98 1.73
C LEU A 47 -8.71 -8.64 1.66
N TYR A 48 -7.94 -8.67 2.75
CA TYR A 48 -6.56 -9.15 2.79
C TYR A 48 -6.35 -10.47 2.03
N VAL A 49 -7.14 -11.50 2.35
CA VAL A 49 -7.01 -12.83 1.72
C VAL A 49 -7.30 -12.77 0.21
N GLN A 50 -8.30 -11.99 -0.19
CA GLN A 50 -8.67 -11.84 -1.59
C GLN A 50 -7.58 -11.08 -2.37
N GLU A 51 -7.01 -10.03 -1.79
CA GLU A 51 -5.96 -9.23 -2.43
C GLU A 51 -4.65 -9.99 -2.55
N VAL A 52 -4.24 -10.73 -1.52
CA VAL A 52 -3.07 -11.64 -1.60
C VAL A 52 -3.25 -12.68 -2.71
N ALA A 53 -4.46 -13.26 -2.84
CA ALA A 53 -4.74 -14.24 -3.90
C ALA A 53 -4.63 -13.65 -5.32
N LYS A 54 -5.00 -12.37 -5.49
CA LYS A 54 -4.88 -11.66 -6.78
C LYS A 54 -3.44 -11.38 -7.19
N LEU A 55 -2.50 -11.38 -6.25
CA LEU A 55 -1.10 -11.11 -6.56
C LEU A 55 -0.46 -12.21 -7.41
N ILE A 56 -0.86 -13.46 -7.23
CA ILE A 56 -0.30 -14.58 -8.01
C ILE A 56 -0.64 -14.36 -9.50
N ALA A 57 0.39 -14.43 -10.35
CA ALA A 57 0.31 -14.14 -11.79
C ALA A 57 -0.03 -12.68 -12.16
N SER A 58 -0.07 -11.76 -11.20
CA SER A 58 -0.09 -10.33 -11.48
C SER A 58 1.31 -9.84 -11.89
N LYS A 59 1.33 -8.72 -12.60
CA LYS A 59 2.56 -8.00 -12.95
C LYS A 59 2.83 -6.90 -11.92
N VAL A 60 4.07 -6.79 -11.48
CA VAL A 60 4.57 -5.63 -10.74
C VAL A 60 5.46 -4.85 -11.69
N GLN A 61 5.27 -3.54 -11.74
CA GLN A 61 6.25 -2.67 -12.39
C GLN A 61 7.48 -2.60 -11.51
N THR A 62 8.61 -3.01 -12.06
CA THR A 62 9.93 -2.68 -11.50
C THR A 62 10.52 -1.51 -12.27
N ALA A 63 11.64 -0.96 -11.78
CA ALA A 63 12.31 0.17 -12.42
C ALA A 63 12.71 -0.11 -13.88
N ASP A 64 12.96 -1.38 -14.20
CA ASP A 64 13.52 -1.79 -15.49
C ASP A 64 12.54 -2.62 -16.34
N ASP A 65 11.60 -3.37 -15.75
CA ASP A 65 10.66 -4.25 -16.48
C ASP A 65 9.37 -4.59 -15.69
N ASP A 66 8.32 -5.03 -16.41
CA ASP A 66 7.18 -5.72 -15.81
C ASP A 66 7.59 -7.13 -15.36
N VAL A 67 7.57 -7.39 -14.05
CA VAL A 67 7.91 -8.71 -13.50
C VAL A 67 6.66 -9.44 -13.04
N TYR A 68 6.58 -10.73 -13.33
CA TYR A 68 5.44 -11.54 -12.89
C TYR A 68 5.69 -12.06 -11.48
N ILE A 69 4.71 -11.92 -10.59
CA ILE A 69 4.70 -12.59 -9.29
C ILE A 69 4.39 -14.08 -9.52
N LYS A 70 5.38 -14.92 -9.22
CA LYS A 70 5.25 -16.38 -9.25
C LYS A 70 4.63 -16.91 -7.97
N GLU A 71 4.94 -16.28 -6.84
CA GLU A 71 4.53 -16.74 -5.50
C GLU A 71 4.53 -15.57 -4.51
N VAL A 72 3.55 -15.58 -3.60
CA VAL A 72 3.54 -14.72 -2.41
C VAL A 72 3.98 -15.59 -1.24
N ILE A 73 5.18 -15.33 -0.70
CA ILE A 73 5.78 -16.19 0.34
C ILE A 73 5.26 -15.79 1.72
N GLU A 74 5.23 -14.49 2.00
CA GLU A 74 4.80 -13.94 3.29
C GLU A 74 4.32 -12.51 3.09
N CYS A 75 3.21 -12.13 3.72
CA CYS A 75 2.79 -10.74 3.85
C CYS A 75 2.57 -10.41 5.32
N THR A 76 2.96 -9.21 5.71
CA THR A 76 2.76 -8.68 7.07
C THR A 76 2.40 -7.20 6.98
N GLN A 77 1.86 -6.63 8.05
CA GLN A 77 1.62 -5.18 8.10
C GLN A 77 2.96 -4.42 7.98
N LEU A 78 2.94 -3.23 7.38
CA LEU A 78 4.15 -2.50 7.01
C LEU A 78 5.13 -2.28 8.18
N ASP A 79 4.57 -2.09 9.38
CA ASP A 79 5.26 -1.83 10.64
C ASP A 79 5.76 -3.10 11.36
N GLN A 80 5.30 -4.29 10.95
CA GLN A 80 5.70 -5.56 11.53
C GLN A 80 6.92 -6.15 10.81
N ASP A 81 7.74 -6.92 11.51
CA ASP A 81 8.83 -7.66 10.87
C ASP A 81 8.31 -8.92 10.15
N PHE A 82 9.02 -9.31 9.09
CA PHE A 82 8.82 -10.64 8.50
C PHE A 82 9.31 -11.72 9.46
N GLY A 83 8.68 -12.89 9.44
CA GLY A 83 9.14 -14.07 10.18
C GLY A 83 10.36 -14.75 9.53
N ARG A 84 10.54 -14.57 8.22
CA ARG A 84 11.65 -15.20 7.50
C ARG A 84 12.95 -14.37 7.52
N PRO A 85 14.12 -14.98 7.81
CA PRO A 85 15.40 -14.26 7.85
C PRO A 85 15.81 -13.61 6.51
N ASP A 86 15.53 -14.27 5.39
CA ASP A 86 15.80 -13.73 4.05
C ASP A 86 14.93 -12.50 3.74
N ALA A 87 13.65 -12.56 4.08
CA ALA A 87 12.72 -11.44 3.96
C ALA A 87 13.12 -10.25 4.84
N ILE A 88 13.52 -10.49 6.10
CA ILE A 88 14.03 -9.43 7.00
C ILE A 88 15.26 -8.73 6.41
N LEU A 89 16.21 -9.49 5.86
CA LEU A 89 17.43 -8.94 5.28
C LEU A 89 17.16 -8.11 4.02
N LEU A 90 16.17 -8.51 3.22
CA LEU A 90 15.77 -7.77 2.03
C LEU A 90 15.02 -6.49 2.40
N ASP A 91 14.04 -6.54 3.32
CA ASP A 91 13.27 -5.37 3.79
C ASP A 91 14.17 -4.25 4.30
N LYS A 92 15.24 -4.60 5.04
CA LYS A 92 16.23 -3.62 5.53
C LYS A 92 16.98 -2.86 4.44
N LYS A 93 17.03 -3.41 3.22
CA LYS A 93 17.71 -2.82 2.06
C LYS A 93 16.72 -2.17 1.08
N THR A 94 15.43 -2.48 1.21
CA THR A 94 14.38 -1.95 0.35
C THR A 94 14.02 -0.53 0.77
N VAL A 95 14.08 0.41 -0.18
CA VAL A 95 13.60 1.78 0.03
C VAL A 95 12.06 1.78 -0.06
N ARG A 96 11.42 2.53 0.85
CA ARG A 96 9.96 2.68 0.94
C ARG A 96 9.50 3.99 0.33
#